data_AF-A0A7Y7NFR1-F1
#
_entry.id   AF-A0A7Y7NFR1-F1
#
_cell.length_a   1.000
_cell.length_b   1.000
_cell.length_c   1.000
_cell.angle_alpha   90.00
_cell.angle_beta   90.00
_cell.angle_gamma   90.00
#
_symmetry.space_group_name_H-M   'P 1'
#
loop_
_entity.id
_entity.type
_entity.pdbx_description
1 polymer ?
#
loop_
_entity_poly.entity_id
_entity_poly.type
_entity_poly.pdbx_seq_one_letter_code
_entity_poly.pdbx_strand_id
1 'polypeptide(L)'
;MNNNCEIEAGIYIPIINLNKCESDGSCVKVCPKNVLAMKEINTEEYNGLSFIGKLKTKAHGKLKVYAINPDECRACGECVKICPEKAIQLHKIKQ
;
A
#
# COMPACT_ATOMS: atom_id res chain seq x y z
N MET A 1 -3.70 -6.66 19.02
CA MET A 1 -2.84 -5.88 18.10
C MET A 1 -1.41 -6.30 18.41
N ASN A 2 -0.75 -7.01 17.50
CA ASN A 2 0.67 -7.38 17.67
C ASN A 2 1.51 -6.15 17.32
N ASN A 3 2.28 -5.67 18.30
CA ASN A 3 3.03 -4.41 18.21
C ASN A 3 4.46 -4.62 17.66
N ASN A 4 4.67 -5.62 16.81
CA ASN A 4 6.01 -6.11 16.41
C ASN A 4 6.68 -5.23 15.33
N CYS A 5 6.58 -3.91 15.46
CA CYS A 5 7.32 -2.94 14.66
C CYS A 5 8.71 -2.74 15.26
N GLU A 6 9.59 -3.72 15.10
CA GLU A 6 10.91 -3.77 15.77
C GLU A 6 12.03 -3.06 14.99
N ILE A 7 11.84 -2.82 13.69
CA ILE A 7 12.85 -2.18 12.83
C ILE A 7 12.75 -0.64 12.96
N GLU A 8 13.90 0.05 12.91
CA GLU A 8 13.94 1.50 12.88
C GLU A 8 13.25 2.08 11.64
N ALA A 9 12.62 3.24 11.80
CA ALA A 9 12.02 4.00 10.70
C ALA A 9 13.08 4.41 9.67
N GLY A 10 12.67 4.60 8.43
CA GLY A 10 13.53 5.07 7.34
C GLY A 10 14.48 4.03 6.75
N ILE A 11 14.39 2.75 7.17
CA ILE A 11 15.14 1.64 6.55
C ILE A 11 14.35 1.00 5.41
N TYR A 12 13.04 0.83 5.58
CA TYR A 12 12.14 0.24 4.59
C TYR A 12 10.97 1.17 4.29
N ILE A 13 10.41 1.06 3.07
CA ILE A 13 9.16 1.70 2.69
C ILE A 13 8.21 0.68 2.04
N PRO A 14 6.88 0.82 2.19
CA PRO A 14 5.93 0.04 1.42
C PRO A 14 5.77 0.62 0.01
N ILE A 15 5.91 -0.23 -1.01
CA ILE A 15 5.57 0.06 -2.40
C ILE A 15 4.28 -0.65 -2.74
N ILE A 16 3.32 0.09 -3.30
CA ILE A 16 1.99 -0.42 -3.66
C ILE A 16 1.89 -0.47 -5.19
N ASN A 17 1.56 -1.64 -5.72
CA ASN A 17 1.27 -1.83 -7.13
C ASN A 17 -0.20 -1.46 -7.41
N LEU A 18 -0.42 -0.29 -8.03
CA LEU A 18 -1.76 0.22 -8.33
C LEU A 18 -2.55 -0.64 -9.34
N ASN A 19 -1.88 -1.47 -10.15
CA ASN A 19 -2.55 -2.44 -11.03
C ASN A 19 -3.16 -3.62 -10.26
N LYS A 20 -2.68 -3.91 -9.05
CA LYS A 20 -3.14 -5.03 -8.21
C LYS A 20 -3.97 -4.59 -7.00
N CYS A 21 -3.93 -3.31 -6.64
CA CYS A 21 -4.66 -2.80 -5.49
C CYS A 21 -6.18 -2.74 -5.78
N GLU A 22 -7.00 -3.42 -4.97
CA GLU A 22 -8.47 -3.52 -5.12
C GLU A 22 -9.26 -2.69 -4.10
N SER A 23 -8.63 -1.67 -3.52
CA SER A 23 -9.30 -0.74 -2.61
C SER A 23 -9.87 -1.35 -1.32
N ASP A 24 -9.44 -2.55 -0.93
CA ASP A 24 -9.94 -3.27 0.25
C ASP A 24 -9.64 -2.54 1.58
N GLY A 25 -8.51 -1.84 1.67
CA GLY A 25 -8.18 -1.00 2.83
C GLY A 25 -7.77 -1.76 4.10
N SER A 26 -7.76 -3.10 4.13
CA SER A 26 -7.31 -3.85 5.31
C SER A 26 -5.86 -3.53 5.70
N CYS A 27 -5.00 -3.29 4.71
CA CYS A 27 -3.62 -2.83 4.93
C CYS A 27 -3.52 -1.49 5.68
N VAL A 28 -4.47 -0.57 5.46
CA VAL A 28 -4.55 0.70 6.21
C VAL A 28 -4.92 0.42 7.65
N LYS A 29 -5.94 -0.42 7.89
CA LYS A 29 -6.44 -0.76 9.23
C LYS A 29 -5.40 -1.46 10.11
N VAL A 30 -4.59 -2.35 9.52
CA VAL A 30 -3.59 -3.11 10.27
C VAL A 30 -2.27 -2.38 10.46
N CYS A 31 -2.06 -1.23 9.81
CA CYS A 31 -0.79 -0.50 9.92
C CYS A 31 -0.74 0.28 11.25
N PRO A 32 0.08 -0.13 12.23
CA PRO A 32 0.10 0.53 13.55
C PRO A 32 0.77 1.91 13.53
N LYS A 33 1.42 2.27 12.41
CA LYS A 33 2.13 3.55 12.21
C LYS A 33 1.40 4.49 11.27
N ASN A 34 0.19 4.13 10.80
CA ASN A 34 -0.61 4.95 9.89
C ASN A 34 0.18 5.41 8.65
N VAL A 35 1.07 4.55 8.14
CA VAL A 35 1.91 4.81 6.96
C VAL A 35 1.09 4.81 5.67
N LEU A 36 0.00 4.06 5.66
CA LEU A 36 -0.86 3.84 4.49
C LEU A 36 -2.18 4.61 4.65
N ALA A 37 -2.69 5.15 3.55
CA ALA A 37 -4.02 5.75 3.50
C ALA A 37 -4.72 5.50 2.17
N MET A 38 -6.05 5.55 2.17
CA MET A 38 -6.86 5.49 0.97
C MET A 38 -7.06 6.87 0.35
N LYS A 39 -6.91 6.97 -0.97
CA LYS A 39 -7.19 8.18 -1.76
C LYS A 39 -7.78 7.79 -3.12
N GLU A 40 -8.45 8.73 -3.78
CA GLU A 40 -8.82 8.54 -5.19
C GLU A 40 -7.56 8.54 -6.06
N ILE A 41 -7.52 7.65 -7.05
CA ILE A 41 -6.45 7.63 -8.06
C ILE A 41 -6.54 8.85 -8.97
N ASN A 42 -5.40 9.48 -9.26
CA ASN A 42 -5.40 10.61 -10.18
C ASN A 42 -5.41 10.15 -11.65
N THR A 43 -5.63 11.08 -12.58
CA THR A 43 -5.74 10.78 -14.01
C THR A 43 -4.44 10.20 -14.60
N GLU A 44 -3.28 10.68 -14.19
CA GLU A 44 -1.98 10.22 -14.70
C GLU A 44 -1.71 8.78 -14.28
N GLU A 45 -1.88 8.48 -12.99
CA GLU A 45 -1.76 7.13 -12.42
C GLU A 45 -2.77 6.18 -13.07
N TYR A 46 -4.03 6.62 -13.21
CA TYR A 46 -5.08 5.82 -13.87
C TYR A 46 -4.70 5.49 -15.32
N ASN A 47 -4.17 6.47 -16.05
CA ASN A 47 -3.76 6.28 -17.43
C ASN A 47 -2.60 5.31 -17.57
N GLY A 48 -1.70 5.27 -16.58
CA GLY A 48 -0.59 4.32 -16.47
C GLY A 48 -0.99 2.88 -16.09
N LEU A 49 -2.25 2.64 -15.73
CA LEU A 49 -2.73 1.28 -15.45
C LEU A 49 -2.89 0.45 -16.74
N SER A 50 -2.67 -0.86 -16.60
CA SER A 50 -3.04 -1.86 -17.59
C SER A 50 -4.55 -1.86 -17.84
N PHE A 51 -4.99 -2.45 -18.94
CA PHE A 51 -6.43 -2.58 -19.26
C PHE A 51 -7.23 -3.23 -18.11
N ILE A 52 -6.71 -4.32 -17.54
CA ILE A 52 -7.32 -5.00 -16.39
C ILE A 52 -7.31 -4.08 -15.17
N GLY A 53 -6.18 -3.41 -14.88
CA GLY A 53 -6.09 -2.46 -13.78
C GLY A 53 -7.11 -1.33 -13.88
N LYS A 54 -7.33 -0.77 -15.08
CA LYS A 54 -8.35 0.26 -15.35
C LYS A 54 -9.77 -0.23 -15.11
N LEU A 55 -10.08 -1.46 -15.54
CA LEU A 55 -11.39 -2.10 -15.35
C LEU A 55 -11.68 -2.31 -13.86
N LYS A 56 -10.74 -2.93 -13.14
CA LYS A 56 -10.87 -3.16 -11.71
C LYS A 56 -11.00 -1.86 -10.92
N THR A 57 -10.18 -0.86 -11.24
CA THR A 57 -10.25 0.47 -10.59
C THR A 57 -11.62 1.13 -10.75
N LYS A 58 -12.28 0.95 -11.90
CA LYS A 58 -13.66 1.42 -12.10
C LYS A 58 -14.66 0.63 -11.24
N ALA A 59 -14.53 -0.70 -11.17
CA ALA A 59 -15.39 -1.55 -10.34
C ALA A 59 -15.25 -1.28 -8.84
N HIS A 60 -14.08 -0.81 -8.39
CA HIS A 60 -13.75 -0.55 -6.98
C HIS A 60 -13.70 0.94 -6.63
N GLY A 61 -14.56 1.75 -7.26
CA GLY A 61 -14.82 3.14 -6.85
C GLY A 61 -13.66 4.11 -7.02
N LYS A 62 -12.68 3.80 -7.87
CA LYS A 62 -11.48 4.62 -8.15
C LYS A 62 -10.60 4.94 -6.93
N LEU A 63 -10.78 4.25 -5.82
CA LEU A 63 -9.90 4.38 -4.67
C LEU A 63 -8.65 3.53 -4.85
N LYS A 64 -7.56 3.92 -4.18
CA LYS A 64 -6.32 3.16 -4.05
C LYS A 64 -5.68 3.43 -2.69
N VAL A 65 -4.83 2.52 -2.26
CA VAL A 65 -4.00 2.70 -1.06
C VAL A 65 -2.64 3.25 -1.47
N TYR A 66 -2.18 4.28 -0.76
CA TYR A 66 -0.90 4.93 -0.94
C TYR A 66 -0.09 4.95 0.36
N ALA A 67 1.24 4.94 0.24
CA ALA A 67 2.13 5.25 1.34
C ALA A 67 2.21 6.77 1.51
N ILE A 68 1.63 7.31 2.58
CA ILE A 68 1.59 8.75 2.85
C ILE A 68 2.73 9.22 3.76
N ASN A 69 3.21 8.35 4.66
CA ASN A 69 4.36 8.59 5.53
C ASN A 69 5.34 7.40 5.41
N PRO A 70 5.86 7.11 4.21
CA PRO A 70 6.61 5.87 3.94
C PRO A 70 7.85 5.70 4.84
N ASP A 71 8.47 6.80 5.25
CA ASP A 71 9.61 6.88 6.14
C ASP A 71 9.31 6.42 7.57
N GLU A 72 8.07 6.52 8.04
CA GLU A 72 7.65 6.00 9.35
C GLU A 72 7.42 4.46 9.36
N CYS A 73 7.64 3.79 8.22
CA CYS A 73 7.52 2.35 8.14
C CYS A 73 8.58 1.62 8.99
N ARG A 74 8.10 0.71 9.83
CA ARG A 74 8.92 -0.12 10.74
C ARG A 74 9.02 -1.58 10.28
N ALA A 75 8.72 -1.83 9.00
CA ALA A 75 8.82 -3.13 8.34
C ALA A 75 8.15 -4.34 9.03
N CYS A 76 7.05 -4.15 9.79
CA CYS A 76 6.39 -5.26 10.50
C CYS A 76 5.71 -6.30 9.59
N GLY A 77 5.47 -5.96 8.31
CA GLY A 77 4.96 -6.90 7.31
C GLY A 77 3.45 -7.18 7.33
N GLU A 78 2.68 -6.66 8.28
CA GLU A 78 1.23 -6.93 8.39
C GLU A 78 0.44 -6.51 7.14
N CYS A 79 0.77 -5.35 6.55
CA CYS A 79 0.12 -4.90 5.31
C CYS A 79 0.40 -5.82 4.12
N VAL A 80 1.59 -6.44 4.05
CA VAL A 80 1.95 -7.42 3.02
C VAL A 80 1.18 -8.71 3.24
N LYS A 81 1.14 -9.20 4.48
CA LYS A 81 0.48 -10.45 4.85
C LYS A 81 -1.02 -10.42 4.61
N ILE A 82 -1.70 -9.32 4.93
CA ILE A 82 -3.16 -9.23 4.82
C ILE A 82 -3.64 -8.96 3.40
N CYS A 83 -2.77 -8.51 2.48
CA CYS A 83 -3.19 -8.12 1.14
C CYS A 83 -3.45 -9.36 0.25
N PRO A 84 -4.71 -9.68 -0.09
CA PRO A 84 -5.03 -10.90 -0.87
C PRO A 84 -4.40 -10.86 -2.27
N GLU A 85 -4.29 -9.67 -2.85
CA GLU A 85 -3.79 -9.45 -4.22
C GLU A 85 -2.27 -9.37 -4.30
N LYS A 86 -1.57 -9.45 -3.16
CA LYS A 86 -0.11 -9.29 -3.07
C LYS A 86 0.34 -7.99 -3.76
N ALA A 87 -0.41 -6.92 -3.54
CA ALA A 87 -0.17 -5.61 -4.15
C ALA A 87 0.92 -4.81 -3.43
N ILE A 88 1.33 -5.22 -2.22
CA ILE A 88 2.25 -4.46 -1.36
C ILE A 88 3.55 -5.24 -1.18
N GLN A 89 4.68 -4.54 -1.29
CA GLN A 89 6.01 -5.05 -0.97
C GLN A 89 6.76 -4.05 -0.09
N LEU A 90 7.63 -4.53 0.79
CA LEU A 90 8.55 -3.68 1.55
C LEU A 90 9.88 -3.59 0.81
N HIS A 91 10.37 -2.38 0.58
CA HIS A 91 11.62 -2.11 -0.12
C HIS A 91 12.62 -1.43 0.83
N LYS A 92 13.84 -1.96 0.89
CA LYS A 92 14.92 -1.37 1.68
C LYS A 92 15.46 -0.12 0.96
N ILE A 93 15.58 0.99 1.66
CA ILE A 93 16.02 2.29 1.10
C ILE A 93 17.32 2.83 1.71
N LYS A 94 17.80 2.24 2.81
CA LYS A 94 19.10 2.53 3.43
C LYS A 94 19.83 1.24 3.73
N GLN A 95 21.14 1.18 3.47
CA GLN A 95 21.97 -0.02 3.63
C GLN A 95 22.31 -0.29 5.09
#